data_AF-A0A1W2AV81-F1
#
_entry.id   AF-A0A1W2AV81-F1
#
_cell.length_a   1.000
_cell.length_b   1.000
_cell.length_c   1.000
_cell.angle_alpha   90.00
_cell.angle_beta   90.00
_cell.angle_gamma   90.00
#
_symmetry.space_group_name_H-M   'P 1'
#
loop_
_entity.id
_entity.type
_entity.pdbx_description
1 polymer ?
#
loop_
_entity_poly.entity_id
_entity_poly.type
_entity_poly.pdbx_seq_one_letter_code
_entity_poly.pdbx_strand_id
1 'polypeptide(L)' 'MERKQKTDPFSEQINLIENFEVEYWANKLGIRPRLLREIAKTTGNNVHDIQKYLNK' A
#
# COMPACT_ATOMS: atom_id res chain seq x y z
N MET A 1 8.83 -16.52 -16.06
CA MET A 1 8.36 -15.15 -15.73
C MET A 1 8.71 -14.89 -14.28
N GLU A 2 9.84 -14.24 -14.01
CA GLU A 2 10.25 -13.91 -12.65
C GLU A 2 9.33 -12.82 -12.10
N ARG A 3 8.36 -13.19 -11.24
CA ARG A 3 7.77 -12.23 -10.32
C ARG A 3 8.71 -12.12 -9.13
N LYS A 4 9.82 -11.39 -9.30
CA LYS A 4 10.61 -10.93 -8.15
C LYS A 4 9.78 -9.87 -7.43
N GLN A 5 8.77 -10.31 -6.67
CA GLN A 5 8.21 -9.48 -5.62
C GLN A 5 9.30 -9.38 -4.57
N LYS A 6 10.14 -8.37 -4.75
CA LYS A 6 11.13 -7.96 -3.76
C LYS A 6 10.31 -7.41 -2.61
N THR A 7 9.93 -8.26 -1.67
CA THR A 7 9.42 -7.86 -0.35
C THR A 7 10.60 -7.26 0.42
N ASP A 8 11.16 -6.18 -0.10
CA ASP A 8 12.03 -5.30 0.67
C ASP A 8 11.08 -4.55 1.61
N PRO A 9 11.18 -4.68 2.94
CA PRO A 9 10.38 -3.87 3.88
C PRO A 9 10.63 -2.36 3.75
N PHE A 10 11.56 -1.96 2.87
CA PHE A 10 11.92 -0.60 2.47
C PHE A 10 11.36 -0.17 1.10
N SER A 11 10.66 -1.01 0.35
CA SER A 11 10.01 -0.52 -0.87
C SER A 11 8.81 0.35 -0.48
N GLU A 12 8.87 1.63 -0.80
CA GLU A 12 7.80 2.62 -0.57
C GLU A 12 6.53 2.35 -1.41
N GLN A 13 6.47 1.24 -2.13
CA GLN A 13 5.33 0.82 -2.94
C GLN A 13 4.60 -0.33 -2.27
N ILE A 14 3.28 -0.22 -2.21
CA ILE A 14 2.36 -1.22 -1.68
C ILE A 14 1.97 -2.17 -2.81
N ASN A 15 2.16 -3.47 -2.61
CA ASN A 15 1.54 -4.45 -3.47
C ASN A 15 0.04 -4.59 -3.15
N LEU A 16 -0.81 -4.15 -4.07
CA LEU A 16 -2.27 -4.23 -3.92
C LEU A 16 -2.87 -5.60 -4.33
N ILE A 17 -2.06 -6.49 -4.90
CA ILE A 17 -2.46 -7.84 -5.33
C ILE A 17 -2.40 -8.80 -4.14
N GLU A 18 -1.35 -8.70 -3.33
CA GLU A 18 -1.15 -9.53 -2.15
C GLU A 18 -1.99 -8.98 -0.98
N ASN A 19 -3.02 -9.74 -0.57
CA ASN A 19 -3.91 -9.30 0.52
C ASN A 19 -3.15 -9.02 1.83
N PHE A 20 -2.12 -9.82 2.12
CA PHE A 20 -1.27 -9.64 3.30
C PHE A 20 -0.61 -8.27 3.34
N GLU A 21 -0.12 -7.78 2.20
CA GLU A 21 0.58 -6.50 2.13
C GLU A 21 -0.37 -5.32 2.25
N VAL A 22 -1.57 -5.43 1.65
CA VAL A 22 -2.64 -4.45 1.84
C VAL A 22 -3.07 -4.39 3.30
N GLU A 23 -3.23 -5.54 3.98
CA GLU A 23 -3.60 -5.59 5.39
C GLU A 23 -2.51 -4.98 6.29
N TYR A 24 -1.25 -5.32 6.05
CA TYR A 24 -0.12 -4.76 6.79
C TYR A 24 -0.09 -3.23 6.71
N TRP A 25 -0.16 -2.66 5.50
CA TRP A 25 -0.12 -1.21 5.32
C TRP A 25 -1.39 -0.53 5.80
N ALA A 26 -2.56 -1.15 5.62
CA ALA A 26 -3.82 -0.61 6.12
C ALA A 26 -3.80 -0.50 7.65
N ASN A 27 -3.31 -1.53 8.35
CA ASN A 27 -3.11 -1.50 9.79
C ASN A 27 -2.10 -0.42 10.21
N LYS A 28 -0.97 -0.31 9.50
CA LYS A 28 0.06 0.70 9.77
C LYS A 28 -0.43 2.14 9.58
N LEU A 29 -1.29 2.37 8.59
CA LEU A 29 -1.92 3.66 8.29
C LEU A 29 -3.18 3.93 9.13
N GLY A 30 -3.67 2.92 9.87
CA GLY A 30 -4.90 3.02 10.67
C GLY A 30 -6.17 3.14 9.83
N ILE A 31 -6.19 2.54 8.64
CA ILE A 31 -7.34 2.55 7.73
C ILE A 31 -7.79 1.13 7.39
N ARG A 32 -8.95 1.01 6.73
CA ARG A 32 -9.45 -0.30 6.27
C ARG A 32 -8.71 -0.74 4.99
N PRO A 33 -8.43 -2.04 4.79
CA PRO A 33 -7.80 -2.56 3.55
C PRO A 33 -8.55 -2.17 2.27
N ARG A 34 -9.88 -2.09 2.33
CA ARG A 34 -10.70 -1.60 1.22
C ARG A 34 -10.43 -0.14 0.90
N LEU A 35 -10.35 0.71 1.92
CA LEU A 35 -10.07 2.14 1.76
C LEU A 35 -8.66 2.36 1.22
N LEU A 36 -7.67 1.56 1.67
CA LEU A 36 -6.32 1.61 1.13
C LEU A 36 -6.31 1.36 -0.38
N ARG A 37 -7.05 0.35 -0.87
CA ARG A 37 -7.18 0.07 -2.31
C ARG A 37 -7.90 1.19 -3.07
N GLU A 38 -8.86 1.85 -2.45
CA GLU A 38 -9.57 2.98 -3.07
C GLU A 38 -8.65 4.20 -3.20
N ILE A 39 -7.93 4.55 -2.13
CA ILE A 39 -6.95 5.66 -2.16
C ILE A 39 -5.84 5.36 -3.17
N ALA A 40 -5.30 4.14 -3.15
CA ALA A 40 -4.21 3.78 -4.05
C ALA A 40 -4.61 3.76 -5.53
N LYS A 41 -5.90 3.64 -5.86
CA LYS A 41 -6.40 3.84 -7.23
C LYS A 41 -6.36 5.32 -7.65
N THR A 42 -6.46 6.24 -6.70
CA THR A 42 -6.43 7.69 -6.94
C THR A 42 -5.01 8.24 -6.89
N THR A 43 -4.20 7.83 -5.92
CA THR A 43 -2.86 8.37 -5.64
C THR A 43 -1.73 7.55 -6.24
N GLY A 44 -2.02 6.33 -6.69
CA GLY A 44 -1.01 5.31 -6.95
C GLY A 44 -0.68 4.51 -5.69
N ASN A 45 0.15 3.48 -5.84
CA ASN A 45 0.48 2.55 -4.77
C ASN A 45 1.68 2.99 -3.91
N ASN A 46 2.11 4.24 -3.99
CA ASN A 46 3.18 4.76 -3.15
C ASN A 46 2.65 5.11 -1.74
N VAL A 47 3.31 4.60 -0.70
CA VAL A 47 2.99 4.85 0.70
C VAL A 47 3.03 6.34 1.02
N HIS A 48 4.01 7.08 0.48
CA HIS A 48 4.16 8.52 0.73
C HIS A 48 2.97 9.32 0.19
N ASP A 49 2.53 9.01 -1.03
CA ASP A 49 1.37 9.68 -1.64
C ASP A 49 0.08 9.35 -0.89
N ILE A 50 -0.06 8.10 -0.42
CA ILE A 50 -1.18 7.67 0.40
C ILE A 50 -1.17 8.37 1.77
N GLN A 51 -0.02 8.49 2.41
CA GLN A 51 0.15 9.23 3.67
C GLN A 51 -0.21 10.71 3.49
N LYS A 52 0.30 11.34 2.43
CA LYS A 52 -0.02 12.72 2.07
C LYS A 52 -1.52 12.90 1.82
N TYR A 53 -2.17 11.97 1.13
CA TYR A 53 -3.61 11.98 0.91
C TYR A 53 -4.41 11.84 2.22
N LEU A 54 -3.92 11.01 3.14
CA LEU A 54 -4.48 10.84 4.48
C LEU A 54 -4.12 11.98 5.44
N ASN A 55 -3.27 12.92 5.02
CA ASN A 55 -2.68 13.97 5.85
C ASN A 55 -2.02 13.40 7.13
N LYS A 56 -1.27 12.31 6.96
CA LYS A 56 -0.55 11.55 7.99
C LYS A 56 0.95 11.53 7.75
#